data_AF-A0A920Q7M6-F1
#
_entry.id   AF-A0A920Q7M6-F1
#
_cell.length_a   1.000
_cell.length_b   1.000
_cell.length_c   1.000
_cell.angle_alpha   90.00
_cell.angle_beta   90.00
_cell.angle_gamma   90.00
#
_symmetry.space_group_name_H-M   'P 1'
#
loop_
_entity.id
_entity.type
_entity.pdbx_description
1 polymer ?
#
loop_
_entity_poly.entity_id
_entity_poly.type
_entity_poly.pdbx_seq_one_letter_code
_entity_poly.pdbx_strand_id
1 'polypeptide(L)' 'METEVLEIRRASSRWGQRILRIDPGTGDQTLLATQEVVAAVTGTNARPTRFPESMTTRLQPWLLADPSPTAE' A
#
# COMPACT_ATOMS: atom_id res chain seq x y z
N MET A 1 10.30 -0.51 6.25
CA MET A 1 9.37 -0.07 5.18
C MET A 1 8.02 0.15 5.82
N GLU A 2 7.44 1.31 5.60
CA GLU A 2 6.06 1.62 6.00
C GLU A 2 5.15 1.45 4.77
N THR A 3 3.90 1.07 4.98
CA THR A 3 2.96 0.79 3.89
C THR A 3 1.57 1.27 4.26
N GLU A 4 0.92 1.94 3.31
CA GLU A 4 -0.38 2.58 3.48
C GLU A 4 -1.34 2.10 2.38
N VAL A 5 -2.60 1.89 2.72
CA VAL A 5 -3.65 1.53 1.76
C VAL A 5 -4.21 2.81 1.15
N LEU A 6 -3.94 3.03 -0.14
CA LEU A 6 -4.40 4.25 -0.84
C LEU A 6 -5.72 4.03 -1.56
N GLU A 7 -5.95 2.81 -2.06
CA GLU A 7 -7.17 2.49 -2.82
C GLU A 7 -7.44 0.99 -2.84
N ILE A 8 -8.72 0.59 -2.74
CA ILE A 8 -9.18 -0.77 -3.00
C ILE A 8 -10.17 -0.72 -4.16
N ARG A 9 -9.82 -1.37 -5.28
CA ARG A 9 -10.68 -1.50 -6.47
C ARG A 9 -11.27 -2.91 -6.55
N ARG A 10 -12.05 -3.17 -7.60
CA ARG A 10 -12.68 -4.48 -7.83
C ARG A 10 -11.66 -5.63 -7.87
N ALA A 11 -10.56 -5.50 -8.58
CA ALA A 11 -9.58 -6.58 -8.81
C ALA A 11 -8.13 -6.12 -8.64
N SER A 12 -7.93 -5.00 -7.96
CA SER A 12 -6.62 -4.44 -7.67
C SER A 12 -6.67 -3.54 -6.44
N SER A 13 -5.50 -3.13 -5.96
CA SER A 13 -5.33 -2.19 -4.86
C SER A 13 -4.11 -1.32 -5.12
N ARG A 14 -4.10 -0.13 -4.53
CA ARG A 14 -3.03 0.86 -4.64
C ARG A 14 -2.44 1.12 -3.25
N TRP A 15 -1.12 1.12 -3.17
CA TRP A 15 -0.38 1.17 -1.91
C TRP A 15 0.71 2.22 -1.97
N GLY A 16 0.82 3.01 -0.91
CA GLY A 16 1.93 3.94 -0.70
C GLY A 16 2.98 3.27 0.17
N GLN A 17 4.25 3.46 -0.15
CA GLN A 17 5.35 2.90 0.61
C GLN A 17 6.40 3.95 0.90
N ARG A 18 6.86 3.98 2.16
CA ARG A 18 8.03 4.74 2.59
C ARG A 18 9.14 3.77 2.94
N ILE A 19 10.25 3.86 2.20
CA ILE A 19 11.41 3.00 2.40
C ILE A 19 12.36 3.73 3.33
N LEU A 20 12.52 3.20 4.54
CA LEU A 20 13.31 3.82 5.60
C LEU A 20 14.56 2.98 5.89
N ARG A 21 15.68 3.65 6.15
CA ARG A 21 16.87 3.07 6.79
C ARG A 21 16.86 3.47 8.26
N ILE A 22 17.08 2.50 9.14
CA ILE A 22 17.16 2.73 10.59
C ILE A 22 18.63 2.58 11.00
N ASP A 23 19.17 3.60 11.68
CA ASP A 23 20.48 3.50 12.30
C ASP A 23 20.42 2.54 13.50
N PRO A 24 21.24 1.48 13.56
CA PRO A 24 21.16 0.48 14.63
C PRO A 24 21.72 0.96 15.97
N GLY A 25 22.53 2.03 16.00
CA GLY A 25 23.11 2.60 17.22
C GLY A 25 22.23 3.67 17.86
N THR A 26 21.57 4.50 17.06
CA THR A 26 20.72 5.61 17.56
C THR A 26 19.23 5.35 17.42
N GLY A 27 18.82 4.46 16.52
CA GLY A 27 17.42 4.28 16.14
C GLY A 27 16.90 5.34 15.18
N ASP A 28 17.74 6.26 14.72
CA ASP A 28 17.33 7.33 13.82
C ASP A 28 16.86 6.77 12.47
N GLN A 29 15.77 7.35 11.97
CA GLN A 29 15.16 6.91 10.72
C GLN A 29 15.47 7.90 9.60
N THR A 30 16.02 7.40 8.49
CA THR A 30 16.24 8.17 7.26
C THR A 30 15.31 7.66 6.16
N LEU A 31 14.49 8.54 5.58
CA LEU A 31 13.72 8.22 4.37
C LEU A 31 14.66 8.07 3.17
N LEU A 32 14.66 6.90 2.55
CA LEU A 32 15.44 6.61 1.35
C LEU A 32 14.66 6.86 0.06
N ALA A 33 13.38 6.48 0.05
CA ALA A 33 12.53 6.63 -1.12
C ALA A 33 11.04 6.56 -0.75
N THR A 34 10.19 7.12 -1.61
CA THR A 34 8.76 6.84 -1.65
C THR A 34 8.43 6.04 -2.90
N GLN A 35 7.42 5.17 -2.82
CA GLN A 35 6.97 4.36 -3.94
C GLN A 35 5.45 4.20 -3.87
N GLU A 36 4.81 4.21 -5.04
CA GLU A 36 3.43 3.78 -5.19
C GLU A 36 3.37 2.44 -5.94
N VAL A 37 2.58 1.50 -5.44
CA VAL A 37 2.43 0.15 -6.00
C VAL A 37 0.98 -0.11 -6.32
N VAL A 38 0.72 -0.56 -7.55
CA VAL A 38 -0.56 -1.15 -7.93
C VAL A 38 -0.42 -2.66 -7.92
N ALA A 39 -1.19 -3.33 -7.06
CA ALA A 39 -1.22 -4.78 -6.95
C ALA A 39 -2.51 -5.34 -7.56
N ALA A 40 -2.40 -6.24 -8.54
CA ALA A 40 -3.52 -7.00 -9.06
C ALA A 40 -3.89 -8.15 -8.11
N VAL A 41 -5.20 -8.36 -7.90
CA VAL A 41 -5.69 -9.53 -7.17
C VAL A 41 -5.97 -10.62 -8.18
N THR A 42 -5.29 -11.75 -8.05
CA THR A 42 -5.49 -12.91 -8.91
C THR A 42 -5.94 -14.12 -8.10
N GLY A 43 -6.72 -14.99 -8.73
CA GLY A 43 -6.97 -16.33 -8.20
C GLY A 43 -5.74 -17.23 -8.37
N THR A 44 -5.81 -18.45 -7.86
CA THR A 44 -4.74 -19.47 -8.04
C THR A 44 -4.51 -19.84 -9.51
N ASN A 45 -5.44 -19.50 -10.40
CA ASN A 45 -5.34 -19.64 -11.85
C ASN A 45 -4.68 -18.43 -12.55
N ALA A 46 -4.07 -17.52 -11.78
CA ALA A 46 -3.47 -16.26 -12.25
C ALA A 46 -4.42 -15.30 -12.97
N ARG A 47 -5.74 -15.53 -12.96
CA ARG A 47 -6.72 -14.62 -13.54
C ARG A 47 -7.15 -13.56 -12.54
N PRO A 48 -7.44 -12.32 -12.98
CA PRO A 48 -7.98 -11.29 -12.11
C PRO A 48 -9.26 -11.76 -11.40
N THR A 49 -9.29 -11.60 -10.08
CA THR A 49 -10.46 -11.93 -9.26
C THR A 49 -10.86 -10.74 -8.40
N ARG A 50 -12.05 -10.81 -7.80
CA ARG A 50 -12.53 -9.75 -6.92
C ARG A 50 -11.61 -9.64 -5.70
N PHE A 51 -11.31 -8.41 -5.28
CA PHE A 51 -10.66 -8.15 -4.01
C PHE A 51 -11.48 -8.80 -2.89
N PRO A 52 -10.88 -9.65 -2.04
CA PRO A 52 -11.64 -10.41 -1.04
C PRO A 52 -12.35 -9.47 -0.07
N GLU A 53 -13.64 -9.69 0.16
CA GLU A 53 -14.45 -8.85 1.06
C GLU A 53 -13.88 -8.84 2.49
N SER A 54 -13.41 -9.98 2.96
CA SER A 54 -12.75 -10.10 4.27
C SER A 54 -11.49 -9.25 4.39
N MET A 55 -10.74 -9.05 3.29
CA MET A 55 -9.61 -8.12 3.27
C MET A 55 -10.10 -6.68 3.23
N THR A 56 -11.12 -6.36 2.42
CA THR A 56 -11.71 -5.02 2.40
C THR A 56 -12.14 -4.59 3.81
N THR A 57 -12.88 -5.42 4.53
CA THR A 57 -13.31 -5.12 5.90
C THR A 57 -12.14 -4.85 6.85
N ARG A 58 -11.04 -5.60 6.73
CA ARG A 58 -9.85 -5.43 7.59
C ARG A 58 -9.03 -4.19 7.24
N LEU A 59 -8.99 -3.83 5.95
CA LEU A 59 -8.20 -2.71 5.44
C LEU A 59 -8.96 -1.39 5.44
N GLN A 60 -10.29 -1.42 5.44
CA GLN A 60 -11.15 -0.24 5.41
C GLN A 60 -10.81 0.81 6.49
N PRO A 61 -10.49 0.45 7.76
CA PRO A 61 -10.08 1.43 8.76
C PRO A 61 -8.77 2.16 8.44
N TRP A 62 -7.94 1.57 7.58
CA TRP A 62 -6.60 2.06 7.20
C TRP A 62 -6.59 2.69 5.80
N LEU A 63 -7.75 2.75 5.14
CA LEU A 63 -7.88 3.39 3.85
C LEU A 63 -7.73 4.89 4.05
N LEU A 64 -6.64 5.46 3.55
CA LEU A 64 -6.44 6.90 3.62
C LEU A 64 -7.51 7.60 2.76
N ALA A 65 -8.16 8.61 3.32
CA ALA A 65 -9.01 9.50 2.56
C ALA A 65 -8.11 10.32 1.62
N ASP A 66 -8.16 9.99 0.33
CA ASP A 66 -7.51 10.66 -0.80
C ASP A 66 -6.15 11.34 -0.48
N PRO A 67 -5.00 10.67 -0.70
CA PRO A 67 -3.77 11.42 -0.84
C PRO A 67 -3.88 12.19 -2.17
N SER A 68 -4.26 13.47 -2.10
CA SER A 68 -4.08 14.40 -3.20
C SER A 68 -2.71 14.15 -3.82
N PRO A 69 -2.58 14.00 -5.15
CA PRO A 69 -1.29 13.75 -5.77
C PRO A 69 -0.36 14.88 -5.32
N THR A 70 0.71 14.52 -4.61
CA THR A 70 1.77 15.48 -4.32
C THR A 70 2.33 15.87 -5.67
N ALA A 71 1.99 17.07 -6.14
CA ALA A 71 2.51 17.62 -7.38
C ALA A 71 4.04 17.64 -7.29
N GLU A 72 4.70 17.05 -8.29
CA GLU A 72 6.12 17.26 -8.55
C GLU A 72 6.44 18.73 -8.85
#